data_AF-A0A378NU22-F1
#
_entry.id   AF-A0A378NU22-F1
#
_cell.length_a   1.000
_cell.length_b   1.000
_cell.length_c   1.000
_cell.angle_alpha   90.00
_cell.angle_beta   90.00
_cell.angle_gamma   90.00
#
_symmetry.space_group_name_H-M   'P 1'
#
loop_
_entity.id
_entity.type
_entity.pdbx_description
1 polymer ?
#
loop_
_entity_poly.entity_id
_entity_poly.type
_entity_poly.pdbx_seq_one_letter_code
_entity_poly.pdbx_strand_id
1 'polypeptide(L)'
;MEKYIQTEELDEFRYLNPLWLKELATGLTEGAKKYPNETWKNIPAKEHAFRAMRHLNEFQIDNNVEDLMHASMRCMLAFSVLNQKSNEEKNE
;
A
#
# COMPACT_ATOMS: atom_id res chain seq x y z
N MET A 1 -16.28 -13.78 -21.72
CA MET A 1 -15.38 -12.64 -21.45
C MET A 1 -16.10 -11.28 -21.42
N GLU A 2 -17.41 -11.21 -21.66
CA GLU A 2 -18.19 -9.95 -21.70
C GLU A 2 -18.51 -9.32 -20.32
N LYS A 3 -18.09 -9.92 -19.20
CA LYS A 3 -18.62 -9.55 -17.87
C LYS A 3 -17.93 -8.34 -17.20
N TYR A 4 -16.85 -7.81 -17.77
CA TYR A 4 -16.05 -6.75 -17.16
C TYR A 4 -15.57 -5.72 -18.20
N ILE A 5 -16.51 -5.13 -18.94
CA ILE A 5 -16.19 -4.02 -19.84
C ILE A 5 -15.95 -2.77 -19.00
N GLN A 6 -14.74 -2.23 -19.01
CA GLN A 6 -14.37 -0.95 -18.39
C GLN A 6 -14.13 0.09 -19.49
N THR A 7 -14.73 1.28 -19.35
CA THR A 7 -14.39 2.46 -20.15
C THR A 7 -13.35 3.29 -19.41
N GLU A 8 -12.34 3.78 -20.13
CA GLU A 8 -11.30 4.63 -19.54
C GLU A 8 -11.81 6.03 -19.21
N GLU A 9 -11.31 6.61 -18.12
CA GLU A 9 -11.41 8.02 -17.78
C GLU A 9 -10.03 8.53 -17.34
N LEU A 10 -9.76 9.82 -17.51
CA LEU A 10 -8.51 10.43 -17.03
C LEU A 10 -8.48 10.36 -15.50
N ASP A 11 -7.37 9.85 -14.95
CA ASP A 11 -7.15 9.72 -13.51
C ASP A 11 -8.34 9.06 -12.78
N GLU A 12 -8.59 7.77 -13.05
CA GLU A 12 -9.70 6.90 -12.59
C GLU A 12 -10.14 7.00 -11.08
N PHE A 13 -10.58 8.18 -10.65
CA PHE A 13 -10.96 8.50 -9.27
C PHE A 13 -12.19 7.74 -8.81
N ARG A 14 -12.99 7.23 -9.76
CA ARG A 14 -14.16 6.38 -9.51
C ARG A 14 -13.84 5.17 -8.64
N TYR A 15 -12.60 4.65 -8.72
CA TYR A 15 -12.15 3.51 -7.93
C TYR A 15 -11.42 3.89 -6.65
N LEU A 16 -11.11 5.19 -6.44
CA LEU A 16 -10.52 5.66 -5.19
C LEU A 16 -11.63 5.87 -4.16
N ASN A 17 -11.99 4.80 -3.46
CA ASN A 17 -12.98 4.84 -2.39
C ASN A 17 -12.46 5.69 -1.20
N PRO A 18 -13.11 6.80 -0.82
CA PRO A 18 -12.64 7.66 0.27
C PRO A 18 -12.61 6.98 1.64
N LEU A 19 -13.55 6.06 1.90
CA LEU A 19 -13.55 5.28 3.14
C LEU A 19 -12.33 4.35 3.19
N TRP A 20 -11.98 3.72 2.07
CA TRP A 20 -10.77 2.89 1.99
C TRP A 20 -9.50 3.69 2.27
N LEU A 21 -9.38 4.90 1.70
CA LEU A 21 -8.25 5.79 1.99
C LEU A 21 -8.15 6.13 3.48
N LYS A 22 -9.29 6.31 4.16
CA LYS A 22 -9.34 6.54 5.61
C LYS A 22 -8.92 5.29 6.41
N GLU A 23 -9.34 4.10 5.99
CA GLU A 23 -8.91 2.84 6.63
C GLU A 23 -7.39 2.66 6.52
N LEU A 24 -6.81 2.89 5.32
CA LEU A 24 -5.36 2.87 5.13
C LEU A 24 -4.63 3.88 6.03
N ALA A 25 -5.14 5.11 6.12
CA ALA A 25 -4.57 6.13 7.00
C ALA A 25 -4.64 5.74 8.48
N THR A 26 -5.73 5.08 8.88
CA THR A 26 -5.93 4.58 10.23
C THR A 26 -4.93 3.46 10.54
N GLY A 27 -4.83 2.45 9.66
CA GLY A 27 -3.85 1.37 9.79
C GLY A 27 -2.40 1.87 9.80
N LEU A 28 -2.05 2.87 8.97
CA LEU A 28 -0.73 3.52 9.02
C LEU A 28 -0.48 4.22 10.36
N THR A 29 -1.50 4.88 10.92
CA THR A 29 -1.42 5.53 12.25
C THR A 29 -1.18 4.49 13.35
N GLU A 30 -1.89 3.36 13.32
CA GLU A 30 -1.67 2.25 14.26
C GLU A 30 -0.29 1.63 14.09
N GLY A 31 0.16 1.44 12.85
CA GLY A 31 1.51 1.02 12.53
C GLY A 31 2.56 1.95 13.12
N ALA A 32 2.37 3.26 13.01
CA ALA A 32 3.29 4.26 13.58
C ALA A 32 3.28 4.27 15.13
N LYS A 33 2.11 4.05 15.76
CA LYS A 33 2.03 3.87 17.22
C LYS A 33 2.78 2.62 17.69
N LYS A 34 2.66 1.52 16.94
CA LYS A 34 3.28 0.23 17.26
C LYS A 34 4.78 0.21 16.98
N TYR A 35 5.21 0.88 15.91
CA TYR A 35 6.59 0.95 15.43
C TYR A 35 7.00 2.43 15.26
N PRO A 36 7.37 3.11 16.37
CA PRO A 36 7.71 4.54 16.31
C PRO A 36 8.98 4.80 15.50
N ASN A 37 9.25 6.08 15.23
CA ASN A 37 10.47 6.60 14.57
C ASN A 37 10.59 6.25 13.08
N GLU A 38 9.48 6.09 12.37
CA GLU A 38 9.45 5.90 10.91
C GLU A 38 10.38 4.78 10.40
N THR A 39 10.58 3.73 11.22
CA THR A 39 11.48 2.61 10.92
C THR A 39 11.20 1.92 9.59
N TRP A 40 10.00 2.09 9.05
CA TRP A 40 9.62 1.63 7.72
C TRP A 40 10.48 2.19 6.59
N LYS A 41 11.10 3.38 6.74
CA LYS A 41 12.00 3.98 5.75
C LYS A 41 13.28 3.16 5.56
N ASN A 42 13.73 2.48 6.62
CA ASN A 42 14.92 1.63 6.60
C ASN A 42 14.65 0.25 5.97
N ILE A 43 13.38 -0.10 5.76
CA ILE A 43 13.00 -1.37 5.14
C ILE A 43 13.06 -1.18 3.61
N PRO A 44 13.83 -2.00 2.87
CA PRO A 44 13.88 -1.89 1.42
C PRO A 44 12.50 -2.05 0.77
N ALA A 45 12.25 -1.33 -0.32
CA ALA A 45 10.98 -1.41 -1.06
C ALA A 45 10.61 -2.86 -1.45
N LYS A 46 11.60 -3.68 -1.82
CA LYS A 46 11.40 -5.11 -2.13
C LYS A 46 10.89 -5.91 -0.92
N GLU A 47 11.37 -5.61 0.28
CA GLU A 47 10.92 -6.25 1.51
C GLU A 47 9.49 -5.81 1.87
N HIS A 48 9.13 -4.55 1.64
CA HIS A 48 7.73 -4.11 1.75
C HIS A 48 6.82 -4.87 0.77
N ALA A 49 7.24 -5.00 -0.50
CA ALA A 49 6.47 -5.75 -1.51
C ALA A 49 6.31 -7.23 -1.12
N PHE A 50 7.34 -7.86 -0.57
CA PHE A 50 7.25 -9.24 -0.07
C PHE A 50 6.24 -9.37 1.09
N ARG A 51 6.26 -8.44 2.03
CA ARG A 51 5.28 -8.40 3.12
C ARG A 51 3.86 -8.15 2.61
N ALA A 52 3.69 -7.35 1.55
CA ALA A 52 2.40 -7.18 0.91
C ALA A 52 1.86 -8.51 0.35
N MET A 53 2.70 -9.26 -0.39
CA MET A 53 2.32 -10.58 -0.90
C MET A 53 1.93 -11.56 0.21
N ARG A 54 2.64 -11.53 1.35
CA ARG A 54 2.27 -12.36 2.50
C ARG A 54 0.85 -12.07 2.98
N HIS A 55 0.48 -10.80 3.17
CA HIS A 55 -0.88 -10.43 3.55
C HIS A 55 -1.91 -10.80 2.48
N LEU A 56 -1.58 -10.66 1.20
CA LEU A 56 -2.47 -11.12 0.13
C LEU A 56 -2.72 -12.64 0.20
N ASN A 57 -1.72 -13.44 0.56
CA ASN A 57 -1.89 -14.88 0.75
C ASN A 57 -2.82 -15.19 1.93
N GLU A 58 -2.67 -14.50 3.07
CA GLU A 58 -3.58 -14.66 4.21
C GLU A 58 -5.02 -14.29 3.83
N PHE A 59 -5.20 -13.19 3.07
CA PHE A 59 -6.50 -12.81 2.54
C PHE A 59 -7.13 -13.92 1.67
N GLN A 60 -6.35 -14.65 0.86
CA GLN A 60 -6.91 -15.75 0.05
C GLN A 60 -7.45 -16.90 0.91
N ILE A 61 -6.94 -17.07 2.14
CA ILE A 61 -7.36 -18.11 3.07
C ILE A 61 -8.63 -17.68 3.80
N ASP A 62 -8.60 -16.49 4.41
CA ASP A 62 -9.62 -16.07 5.38
C ASP A 62 -10.58 -14.98 4.88
N ASN A 63 -10.32 -14.42 3.69
CA ASN A 63 -11.10 -13.34 3.08
C ASN A 63 -11.27 -12.12 4.03
N ASN A 64 -10.25 -11.84 4.85
CA ASN A 64 -10.25 -10.76 5.83
C ASN A 64 -9.81 -9.42 5.22
N VAL A 65 -10.67 -8.39 5.33
CA VAL A 65 -10.38 -7.05 4.81
C VAL A 65 -9.14 -6.40 5.44
N GLU A 66 -8.81 -6.77 6.68
CA GLU A 66 -7.62 -6.24 7.36
C GLU A 66 -6.33 -6.63 6.63
N ASP A 67 -6.27 -7.83 6.04
CA ASP A 67 -5.11 -8.26 5.27
C ASP A 67 -4.98 -7.48 3.95
N LEU A 68 -6.09 -7.13 3.30
CA LEU A 68 -6.06 -6.22 2.15
C LEU A 68 -5.54 -4.84 2.56
N MET A 69 -5.91 -4.35 3.75
CA MET A 69 -5.44 -3.07 4.28
C MET A 69 -3.93 -3.13 4.52
N HIS A 70 -3.42 -4.14 5.23
CA HIS A 70 -2.00 -4.31 5.49
C HIS A 70 -1.18 -4.48 4.21
N ALA A 71 -1.69 -5.25 3.24
CA ALA A 71 -1.06 -5.38 1.93
C ALA A 71 -0.95 -4.02 1.21
N SER A 72 -2.05 -3.27 1.18
CA SER A 72 -2.12 -1.94 0.56
C SER A 72 -1.17 -0.95 1.22
N MET A 73 -1.13 -0.92 2.56
CA MET A 73 -0.18 -0.12 3.32
C MET A 73 1.27 -0.44 2.93
N ARG A 74 1.61 -1.73 2.82
CA ARG A 74 2.95 -2.16 2.40
C ARG A 74 3.30 -1.70 0.98
N CYS A 75 2.36 -1.75 0.04
CA CYS A 75 2.56 -1.20 -1.30
C CYS A 75 2.84 0.32 -1.26
N MET A 76 2.09 1.08 -0.47
CA MET A 76 2.32 2.53 -0.32
C MET A 76 3.69 2.85 0.30
N LEU A 77 4.12 2.09 1.30
CA LEU A 77 5.45 2.25 1.91
C LEU A 77 6.56 1.88 0.92
N ALA A 78 6.38 0.82 0.12
CA ALA A 78 7.33 0.45 -0.93
C ALA A 78 7.52 1.58 -1.95
N PHE A 79 6.41 2.15 -2.44
CA PHE A 79 6.42 3.32 -3.32
C PHE A 79 7.13 4.51 -2.66
N SER A 80 6.81 4.80 -1.40
CA SER A 80 7.40 5.93 -0.67
C SER A 80 8.92 5.82 -0.54
N VAL A 81 9.43 4.61 -0.27
CA VAL A 81 10.88 4.35 -0.23
C VAL A 81 11.53 4.54 -1.61
N LEU A 82 10.90 4.07 -2.69
CA LEU A 82 11.42 4.27 -4.04
C LEU A 82 11.43 5.75 -4.45
N ASN A 83 10.37 6.48 -4.10
CA ASN A 83 10.25 7.90 -4.41
C ASN A 83 11.23 8.77 -3.62
N GLN A 84 11.57 8.38 -2.39
CA GLN A 84 12.63 9.05 -1.62
C GLN A 84 13.99 8.88 -2.30
N LYS A 85 14.36 7.64 -2.64
CA LYS A 85 15.62 7.34 -3.33
C LYS A 85 15.78 8.07 -4.66
N SER A 86 14.72 8.09 -5.48
CA SER A 86 14.78 8.77 -6.78
C SER A 86 14.90 10.29 -6.66
N ASN A 87 14.42 10.87 -5.57
CA ASN A 87 14.59 12.30 -5.30
C ASN A 87 15.97 12.62 -4.73
N GLU A 88 16.57 11.71 -3.95
CA GLU A 88 17.97 11.83 -3.49
C GLU A 88 18.92 11.81 -4.70
N GLU A 89 18.77 10.85 -5.62
CA GLU A 89 19.59 10.71 -6.84
C GLU A 89 19.48 11.90 -7.81
N LYS A 90 18.38 12.65 -7.78
CA LYS A 90 18.18 13.85 -8.63
C LYS A 90 18.81 15.12 -8.06
N ASN A 91 19.13 15.11 -6.76
CA ASN A 91 19.69 16.25 -6.03
C ASN A 91 21.21 16.13 -5.80
N GLU A 92 21.82 15.01 -6.24
CA GLU A 92 23.27 14.79 -6.32
C GLU A 92 23.81 15.14 -7.72
#